data_AF-A0A956WF00-F1
#
_entry.id   AF-A0A956WF00-F1
#
_cell.length_a   1.000
_cell.length_b   1.000
_cell.length_c   1.000
_cell.angle_alpha   90.00
_cell.angle_beta   90.00
_cell.angle_gamma   90.00
#
_symmetry.space_group_name_H-M   'P 1'
#
loop_
_entity.id
_entity.type
_entity.pdbx_description
1 polymer ?
#
loop_
_entity_poly.entity_id
_entity_poly.type
_entity_poly.pdbx_seq_one_letter_code
_entity_poly.pdbx_strand_id
1 'polypeptide(L)'
;MFCNQTTSFLSQAAPNRHTFSRIGWGAAAIALLAGTVLQVQDHGGGWLALGFALMPDLGLIAGIDRGLAKGQLAPRAVPIYNALHRFIGPALVAALALSGVIPAVWLAAALGWALHISIDRAVGYGLRGNDGFQRS
;
A
#
# COMPACT_ATOMS: atom_id res chain seq x y z
N MET A 1 46.02 28.32 4.28
CA MET A 1 45.48 27.12 3.60
C MET A 1 45.04 26.13 4.68
N PHE A 2 43.85 26.29 5.26
CA PHE A 2 43.12 25.27 6.06
C PHE A 2 41.74 25.86 6.37
N CYS A 3 40.68 25.43 5.66
CA CYS A 3 39.30 25.82 5.97
C CYS A 3 38.34 24.71 5.55
N ASN A 4 37.45 24.34 6.49
CA ASN A 4 36.19 23.61 6.34
C ASN A 4 36.19 22.12 5.93
N GLN A 5 36.58 21.24 6.86
CA GLN A 5 36.12 19.83 6.86
C GLN A 5 35.16 19.48 8.01
N THR A 6 34.87 20.40 8.92
CA THR A 6 34.11 20.10 10.16
C THR A 6 32.59 20.10 10.02
N THR A 7 32.03 20.57 8.90
CA THR A 7 30.57 20.58 8.69
C THR A 7 30.00 19.30 8.07
N SER A 8 30.86 18.36 7.63
CA SER A 8 30.43 17.12 6.96
C SER A 8 29.83 16.07 7.91
N PHE A 9 30.27 16.03 9.17
CA PHE A 9 29.90 14.95 10.10
C PHE A 9 28.51 15.12 10.76
N LEU A 10 27.95 16.33 10.77
CA LEU A 10 26.62 16.58 11.36
C LEU A 10 25.46 16.36 10.38
N SER A 11 25.73 16.15 9.09
CA SER A 11 24.71 15.88 8.06
C SER A 11 24.38 14.38 7.90
N GLN A 12 25.09 13.49 8.61
CA GLN A 12 24.92 12.02 8.46
C GLN A 12 24.07 11.36 9.55
N ALA A 13 23.54 12.11 10.53
CA ALA A 13 22.83 11.55 11.68
C ALA A 13 21.32 11.79 11.67
N ALA A 14 20.72 12.25 10.57
CA ALA A 14 19.28 12.20 10.41
C ALA A 14 18.90 10.80 9.92
N PRO A 15 18.20 9.97 10.71
CA PRO A 15 17.74 8.67 10.21
C PRO A 15 16.93 8.89 8.94
N ASN A 16 17.22 8.09 7.89
CA ASN A 16 16.54 8.19 6.61
C ASN A 16 15.02 8.13 6.83
N ARG A 17 14.33 9.26 6.60
CA ARG A 17 12.87 9.39 6.80
C ARG A 17 12.11 8.29 6.05
N HIS A 18 12.65 7.84 4.93
CA HIS A 18 12.13 6.72 4.14
C HIS A 18 12.20 5.36 4.88
N THR A 19 13.27 5.09 5.63
CA THR A 19 13.40 3.83 6.41
C THR A 19 12.42 3.82 7.58
N PHE A 20 12.28 4.94 8.30
CA PHE A 20 11.33 5.05 9.40
C PHE A 20 9.89 4.89 8.91
N SER A 21 9.56 5.47 7.75
CA SER A 21 8.25 5.28 7.11
C SER A 21 7.99 3.81 6.74
N ARG A 22 8.98 3.10 6.17
CA ARG A 22 8.83 1.68 5.80
C ARG A 22 8.60 0.76 7.00
N ILE A 23 9.30 1.01 8.12
CA ILE A 23 9.09 0.26 9.37
C ILE A 23 7.68 0.49 9.91
N GLY A 24 7.20 1.74 9.89
CA GLY A 24 5.83 2.07 10.28
C GLY A 24 4.79 1.34 9.45
N TRP A 25 5.00 1.26 8.13
CA TRP A 25 4.13 0.48 7.24
C TRP A 25 4.22 -1.02 7.48
N GLY A 26 5.40 -1.56 7.81
CA GLY A 26 5.57 -2.96 8.22
C GLY A 26 4.78 -3.29 9.49
N ALA A 27 4.84 -2.42 10.50
CA ALA A 27 4.05 -2.57 11.71
C ALA A 27 2.53 -2.49 11.43
N ALA A 28 2.11 -1.57 10.57
CA ALA A 28 0.71 -1.48 10.14
C ALA A 28 0.25 -2.76 9.41
N ALA A 29 1.08 -3.32 8.52
CA ALA A 29 0.79 -4.57 7.84
C ALA A 29 0.62 -5.73 8.84
N ILE A 30 1.49 -5.84 9.85
CA ILE A 30 1.35 -6.88 10.89
C ILE A 30 0.04 -6.71 11.66
N ALA A 31 -0.31 -5.48 12.06
CA ALA A 31 -1.56 -5.20 12.77
C ALA A 31 -2.79 -5.53 11.92
N LEU A 32 -2.77 -5.17 10.63
CA LEU A 32 -3.86 -5.46 9.69
C LEU A 32 -3.98 -6.96 9.40
N LEU A 33 -2.86 -7.68 9.32
CA LEU A 33 -2.88 -9.14 9.19
C LEU A 33 -3.52 -9.79 10.42
N ALA A 34 -3.09 -9.39 11.62
CA ALA A 34 -3.70 -9.88 12.86
C ALA A 34 -5.20 -9.58 12.91
N GLY A 35 -5.60 -8.35 12.58
CA GLY A 35 -7.01 -7.96 12.48
C GLY A 35 -7.79 -8.78 11.45
N THR A 36 -7.19 -9.07 10.29
CA THR A 36 -7.81 -9.92 9.25
C THR A 36 -8.04 -11.33 9.78
N VAL A 37 -7.05 -11.92 10.44
CA VAL A 37 -7.16 -13.27 11.02
C VAL A 37 -8.27 -13.33 12.06
N LEU A 38 -8.31 -12.38 13.00
CA LEU A 38 -9.35 -12.32 14.03
C LEU A 38 -10.74 -12.13 13.41
N GLN A 39 -10.89 -11.21 12.46
CA GLN A 39 -12.14 -10.99 11.76
C GLN A 39 -12.63 -12.25 11.04
N VAL A 40 -11.73 -12.98 10.38
CA VAL A 40 -12.07 -14.21 9.66
C VAL A 40 -12.42 -15.36 10.60
N GLN A 41 -11.78 -15.43 11.77
CA GLN A 41 -12.11 -16.41 12.80
C GLN A 41 -13.51 -16.17 13.39
N ASP A 42 -13.86 -14.92 13.68
CA ASP A 42 -15.12 -14.58 14.36
C ASP A 42 -16.32 -14.49 13.41
N HIS A 43 -16.09 -14.04 12.17
CA HIS A 43 -17.16 -13.70 11.23
C HIS A 43 -17.02 -14.33 9.82
N GLY A 44 -15.95 -15.08 9.57
CA GLY A 44 -15.67 -15.67 8.26
C GLY A 44 -15.17 -14.65 7.21
N GLY A 45 -15.37 -14.95 5.92
CA GLY A 45 -14.97 -14.03 4.85
C GLY A 45 -13.51 -14.13 4.40
N GLY A 46 -12.82 -15.25 4.69
CA GLY A 46 -11.43 -15.46 4.25
C GLY A 46 -11.25 -15.31 2.73
N TRP A 47 -12.24 -15.74 1.93
CA TRP A 47 -12.23 -15.52 0.47
C TRP A 47 -12.35 -14.06 0.08
N LEU A 48 -13.10 -13.25 0.84
CA LEU A 48 -13.19 -11.81 0.61
C LEU A 48 -11.88 -11.13 0.96
N ALA A 49 -11.27 -11.48 2.10
CA ALA A 49 -9.94 -10.98 2.46
C ALA A 49 -8.91 -11.31 1.39
N LEU A 50 -8.86 -12.57 0.93
CA LEU A 50 -7.93 -13.00 -0.12
C LEU A 50 -8.21 -12.28 -1.44
N GLY A 51 -9.46 -12.23 -1.88
CA GLY A 51 -9.84 -11.57 -3.13
C GLY A 51 -9.48 -10.09 -3.16
N PHE A 52 -9.77 -9.37 -2.07
CA PHE A 52 -9.45 -7.94 -1.96
C PHE A 52 -7.97 -7.66 -1.67
N ALA A 53 -7.24 -8.62 -1.11
CA ALA A 53 -5.79 -8.55 -1.01
C ALA A 53 -5.12 -8.75 -2.38
N LEU A 54 -5.71 -9.52 -3.30
CA LEU A 54 -5.15 -9.74 -4.65
C LEU A 54 -5.67 -8.73 -5.69
N MET A 55 -6.85 -8.14 -5.46
CA MET A 55 -7.49 -7.21 -6.39
C MET A 55 -6.58 -6.03 -6.85
N PRO A 56 -5.78 -5.37 -5.98
CA PRO A 56 -4.94 -4.25 -6.41
C PRO A 56 -3.92 -4.61 -7.52
N ASP A 57 -3.45 -5.86 -7.54
CA ASP A 57 -2.50 -6.36 -8.55
C ASP A 57 -3.09 -6.37 -9.96
N LEU A 58 -4.42 -6.41 -10.10
CA LEU A 58 -5.08 -6.28 -11.41
C LEU A 58 -4.72 -4.95 -12.10
N GLY A 59 -4.44 -3.90 -11.33
CA GLY A 59 -3.96 -2.62 -11.87
C GLY A 59 -2.58 -2.71 -12.49
N LEU A 60 -1.70 -3.57 -11.96
CA LEU A 60 -0.39 -3.85 -12.57
C LEU A 60 -0.55 -4.65 -13.85
N ILE A 61 -1.37 -5.71 -13.82
CA ILE A 61 -1.63 -6.59 -14.97
C ILE A 61 -2.22 -5.78 -16.15
N ALA A 62 -3.18 -4.90 -15.89
CA ALA A 62 -3.77 -4.02 -16.91
C ALA A 62 -2.76 -3.05 -17.55
N GLY A 63 -1.68 -2.74 -16.84
CA GLY A 63 -0.63 -1.82 -17.28
C GLY A 63 0.60 -2.48 -17.89
N ILE A 64 0.61 -3.81 -18.07
CA ILE A 64 1.66 -4.51 -18.79
C ILE A 64 1.57 -4.14 -20.28
N ASP A 65 2.68 -3.66 -20.85
CA ASP A 65 2.79 -3.34 -22.27
C ASP A 65 4.22 -3.53 -22.78
N ARG A 66 4.35 -3.71 -24.10
CA ARG A 66 5.66 -3.79 -24.77
C ARG A 66 6.22 -2.36 -24.96
N GLY A 67 7.53 -2.21 -24.81
CA GLY A 67 8.21 -0.93 -25.01
C GLY A 67 8.21 0.00 -23.77
N LEU A 68 7.78 -0.50 -22.61
CA LEU A 68 7.89 0.24 -21.34
C LEU A 68 9.30 0.14 -20.77
N ALA A 69 9.78 1.23 -20.16
CA ALA A 69 11.00 1.20 -19.39
C ALA A 69 10.83 0.36 -18.11
N LYS A 70 11.94 -0.15 -17.56
CA LYS A 70 11.92 -0.93 -16.32
C LYS A 70 11.29 -0.11 -15.18
N GLY A 71 10.22 -0.65 -14.58
CA GLY A 71 9.49 0.00 -13.49
C GLY A 71 8.41 0.98 -13.95
N GLN A 72 8.24 1.21 -15.26
CA GLN A 72 7.19 2.03 -15.83
C GLN A 72 5.90 1.22 -16.01
N LEU A 73 4.77 1.79 -15.62
CA LEU A 73 3.43 1.25 -15.91
C LEU A 73 2.87 1.96 -17.14
N ALA A 74 2.10 1.27 -17.98
CA ALA A 74 1.41 1.94 -19.10
C ALA A 74 0.57 3.12 -18.57
N PRO A 75 0.69 4.34 -19.14
CA PRO A 75 -0.03 5.52 -18.65
C PRO A 75 -1.54 5.34 -18.50
N ARG A 76 -2.16 4.53 -19.37
CA ARG A 76 -3.60 4.20 -19.31
C ARG A 76 -4.02 3.48 -18.02
N ALA A 77 -3.12 2.73 -17.39
CA ALA A 77 -3.40 1.92 -16.20
C ALA A 77 -3.11 2.66 -14.89
N VAL A 78 -2.38 3.79 -14.96
CA VAL A 78 -2.01 4.60 -13.79
C VAL A 78 -3.22 5.04 -12.97
N PRO A 79 -4.35 5.53 -13.55
CA PRO A 79 -5.50 5.95 -12.75
C PRO A 79 -6.10 4.80 -11.94
N ILE A 80 -6.25 3.62 -12.56
CA ILE A 80 -6.80 2.42 -11.92
C ILE A 80 -5.85 1.93 -10.83
N TYR A 81 -4.55 1.80 -11.15
CA TYR A 81 -3.52 1.44 -10.17
C TYR A 81 -3.57 2.37 -8.95
N ASN A 82 -3.55 3.69 -9.17
CA ASN A 82 -3.57 4.66 -8.07
C ASN A 82 -4.87 4.62 -7.26
N ALA A 83 -6.01 4.37 -7.88
CA ALA A 83 -7.28 4.21 -7.17
C ALA A 83 -7.26 2.99 -6.25
N LEU A 84 -6.74 1.86 -6.73
CA LEU A 84 -6.64 0.61 -5.98
C LEU A 84 -5.58 0.68 -4.85
N HIS A 85 -4.58 1.55 -4.95
CA HIS A 85 -3.51 1.69 -3.95
C HIS A 85 -3.71 2.89 -3.01
N ARG A 86 -4.93 3.43 -2.91
CA ARG A 86 -5.32 4.45 -1.93
C ARG A 86 -6.14 3.85 -0.81
N PHE A 87 -5.91 4.32 0.42
CA PHE A 87 -6.66 3.88 1.60
C PHE A 87 -8.13 4.31 1.63
N ILE A 88 -8.56 5.22 0.74
CA ILE A 88 -9.97 5.63 0.66
C ILE A 88 -10.87 4.42 0.39
N GLY A 89 -10.48 3.52 -0.53
CA GLY A 89 -11.22 2.32 -0.84
C GLY A 89 -11.48 1.41 0.37
N PRO A 90 -10.43 0.88 1.04
CA PRO A 90 -10.62 0.06 2.23
C PRO A 90 -11.29 0.81 3.38
N ALA A 91 -11.03 2.11 3.55
CA ALA A 91 -11.69 2.90 4.59
C ALA A 91 -13.21 3.00 4.37
N LEU A 92 -13.66 3.18 3.12
CA LEU A 92 -15.09 3.20 2.80
C LEU A 92 -15.73 1.84 3.04
N VAL A 93 -15.10 0.74 2.61
CA VAL A 93 -15.63 -0.62 2.84
C VAL A 93 -15.71 -0.91 4.35
N ALA A 94 -14.67 -0.56 5.12
CA ALA A 94 -14.67 -0.70 6.56
C ALA A 94 -15.79 0.11 7.22
N ALA A 95 -15.96 1.39 6.82
CA ALA A 95 -17.00 2.26 7.36
C ALA A 95 -18.42 1.71 7.11
N LEU A 96 -18.68 1.19 5.90
CA LEU A 96 -19.97 0.58 5.56
C LEU A 96 -20.22 -0.71 6.37
N ALA A 97 -19.20 -1.54 6.57
CA ALA A 97 -19.32 -2.77 7.36
C ALA A 97 -19.54 -2.47 8.85
N LEU A 98 -18.77 -1.52 9.42
CA LEU A 98 -18.85 -1.12 10.83
C LEU A 98 -20.12 -0.35 11.17
N SER A 99 -20.69 0.39 10.21
CA SER A 99 -21.99 1.06 10.37
C SER A 99 -23.19 0.12 10.19
N GLY A 100 -22.96 -1.15 9.81
CA GLY A 100 -24.01 -2.14 9.56
C GLY A 100 -24.77 -1.94 8.25
N VAL A 101 -24.32 -1.04 7.37
CA VAL A 101 -24.92 -0.84 6.03
C VAL A 101 -24.71 -2.07 5.15
N ILE A 102 -23.57 -2.74 5.30
CA ILE A 102 -23.28 -4.03 4.66
C ILE A 102 -22.89 -5.07 5.74
N PRO A 103 -23.00 -6.38 5.46
CA PRO A 103 -22.71 -7.41 6.45
C PRO A 103 -21.28 -7.33 7.01
N ALA A 104 -21.11 -7.62 8.30
CA ALA A 104 -19.82 -7.51 9.00
C ALA A 104 -18.69 -8.32 8.35
N VAL A 105 -19.01 -9.42 7.65
CA VAL A 105 -18.03 -10.23 6.88
C VAL A 105 -17.23 -9.41 5.86
N TRP A 106 -17.77 -8.29 5.37
CA TRP A 106 -17.09 -7.37 4.46
C TRP A 106 -15.94 -6.59 5.12
N LEU A 107 -15.86 -6.56 6.44
CA LEU A 107 -14.69 -6.02 7.13
C LEU A 107 -13.42 -6.82 6.79
N ALA A 108 -13.55 -8.13 6.50
CA ALA A 108 -12.45 -8.95 6.03
C ALA A 108 -11.89 -8.46 4.67
N ALA A 109 -12.76 -8.02 3.75
CA ALA A 109 -12.35 -7.41 2.48
C ALA A 109 -11.57 -6.11 2.70
N ALA A 110 -12.08 -5.23 3.57
CA ALA A 110 -11.42 -3.96 3.88
C ALA A 110 -10.03 -4.16 4.50
N LEU A 111 -9.92 -5.10 5.44
CA LEU A 111 -8.66 -5.42 6.11
C LEU A 111 -7.65 -6.07 5.16
N GLY A 112 -8.08 -7.03 4.32
CA GLY A 112 -7.23 -7.64 3.30
C GLY A 112 -6.71 -6.63 2.26
N TRP A 113 -7.56 -5.69 1.83
CA TRP A 113 -7.17 -4.62 0.93
C TRP A 113 -6.18 -3.65 1.59
N ALA A 114 -6.47 -3.19 2.82
CA ALA A 114 -5.57 -2.31 3.57
C ALA A 114 -4.22 -2.98 3.86
N LEU A 115 -4.23 -4.28 4.15
CA LEU A 115 -3.03 -5.10 4.35
C LEU A 115 -2.15 -5.07 3.10
N HIS A 116 -2.72 -5.33 1.92
CA HIS A 116 -1.98 -5.27 0.65
C HIS A 116 -1.30 -3.90 0.47
N ILE A 117 -2.05 -2.80 0.63
CA ILE A 117 -1.49 -1.45 0.47
C ILE A 117 -0.34 -1.23 1.48
N SER A 118 -0.47 -1.71 2.71
CA SER A 118 0.54 -1.51 3.76
C SER A 118 1.81 -2.32 3.48
N ILE A 119 1.67 -3.55 2.98
CA ILE A 119 2.80 -4.37 2.53
C ILE A 119 3.56 -3.64 1.42
N ASP A 120 2.85 -3.14 0.41
CA ASP A 120 3.41 -2.37 -0.69
C ASP A 120 4.24 -1.18 -0.19
N ARG A 121 3.70 -0.39 0.75
CA ARG A 121 4.42 0.75 1.31
C ARG A 121 5.64 0.33 2.13
N ALA A 122 5.58 -0.82 2.80
CA ALA A 122 6.70 -1.35 3.57
C ALA A 122 7.87 -1.78 2.66
N VAL A 123 7.58 -2.45 1.53
CA VAL A 123 8.61 -2.83 0.54
C VAL A 123 9.06 -1.66 -0.34
N GLY A 124 8.30 -0.56 -0.32
CA GLY A 124 8.65 0.69 -0.97
C GLY A 124 7.93 0.97 -2.28
N TYR A 125 6.85 0.24 -2.59
CA TYR A 125 5.91 0.58 -3.66
C TYR A 125 4.98 1.72 -3.26
N GLY A 126 4.64 2.56 -4.23
CA GLY A 126 3.93 3.80 -4.03
C GLY A 126 3.08 4.19 -5.24
N LEU A 127 2.38 5.31 -5.12
CA LEU A 127 1.56 5.83 -6.21
C LEU A 127 2.42 6.22 -7.41
N ARG A 128 1.81 6.17 -8.60
CA ARG A 128 2.48 6.44 -9.88
C ARG A 128 2.14 7.81 -10.45
N GLY A 129 3.10 8.44 -11.11
CA GLY A 129 2.94 9.64 -11.92
C GLY A 129 2.26 9.33 -13.25
N ASN A 130 1.86 10.37 -13.98
CA ASN A 130 1.19 10.23 -15.28
C ASN A 130 2.10 9.60 -16.35
N ASP A 131 3.41 9.66 -16.14
CA ASP A 131 4.46 9.01 -16.93
C ASP A 131 4.59 7.51 -16.64
N GLY A 132 3.87 6.98 -15.64
CA GLY A 132 3.89 5.57 -15.27
C GLY A 132 4.93 5.19 -14.22
N PHE A 133 5.82 6.11 -13.86
CA PHE A 133 6.85 5.87 -12.85
C PHE A 133 6.31 6.10 -11.44
N GLN A 134 6.96 5.49 -10.45
CA GLN A 134 6.60 5.72 -9.06
C GLN A 134 6.98 7.14 -8.63
N ARG A 135 6.11 7.79 -7.87
CA ARG A 135 6.39 9.11 -7.27
C ARG A 135 7.40 8.94 -6.13
N SER A 136 8.45 9.76 -6.14
CA SER A 136 9.48 9.86 -5.09
C SER A 136 8.99 10.64 -3.88
#